data_AF-A0A3S4KBC4-F1
#
_entry.id   AF-A0A3S4KBC4-F1
#
_cell.length_a   1.000
_cell.length_b   1.000
_cell.length_c   1.000
_cell.angle_alpha   90.00
_cell.angle_beta   90.00
_cell.angle_gamma   90.00
#
_symmetry.space_group_name_H-M   'P 1'
#
loop_
_entity.id
_entity.type
_entity.pdbx_description
1 polymer ?
#
loop_
_entity_poly.entity_id
_entity_poly.type
_entity_poly.pdbx_seq_one_letter_code
_entity_poly.pdbx_strand_id
1 'polypeptide(L)'
;MQQLDERLKGQYASLSPQEQRVADFIFDHFDDLISYNSAELAQLSGVSKATVSRLFKRLGYDKYKDMRDELRTSASERDAAHRPARRGAG
;
A
#
# COMPACT_ATOMS: atom_id res chain seq x y z
N MET A 1 11.48 -8.31 6.60
CA MET A 1 11.16 -6.93 6.18
C MET A 1 9.81 -6.59 6.80
N GLN A 2 9.62 -5.38 7.32
CA GLN A 2 8.31 -4.97 7.84
C GLN A 2 7.36 -4.66 6.68
N GLN A 3 6.10 -5.08 6.80
CA GLN A 3 5.11 -4.87 5.73
C GLN A 3 4.70 -3.38 5.64
N LEU A 4 4.21 -2.96 4.47
CA LEU A 4 3.79 -1.57 4.23
C LEU A 4 2.77 -1.10 5.27
N ASP A 5 1.81 -1.95 5.64
CA ASP A 5 0.75 -1.61 6.58
C ASP A 5 1.30 -1.36 8.00
N GLU A 6 2.28 -2.16 8.45
CA GLU A 6 2.95 -1.98 9.75
C GLU A 6 3.71 -0.65 9.79
N ARG A 7 4.47 -0.36 8.73
CA ARG A 7 5.22 0.91 8.61
C ARG A 7 4.28 2.11 8.58
N LEU A 8 3.17 1.98 7.86
CA LEU A 8 2.16 3.02 7.77
C LEU A 8 1.47 3.27 9.11
N LYS A 9 1.06 2.21 9.83
CA LYS A 9 0.47 2.30 11.17
C LYS A 9 1.44 2.94 12.17
N GLY A 10 2.71 2.54 12.15
CA GLY A 10 3.73 3.07 13.06
C GLY A 10 3.99 4.57 12.85
N GLN A 11 3.87 5.06 11.61
CA GLN A 11 4.08 6.46 11.28
C GLN A 11 2.80 7.29 11.33
N TYR A 12 1.61 6.67 11.35
CA TYR A 12 0.30 7.31 11.21
C TYR A 12 0.09 8.50 12.16
N ALA A 13 0.46 8.33 13.43
CA ALA A 13 0.33 9.37 14.46
C ALA A 13 1.19 10.62 14.17
N SER A 14 2.24 10.50 13.34
CA SER A 14 3.14 11.59 12.95
C SER A 14 2.80 12.24 11.60
N LEU A 15 1.80 11.70 10.90
CA LEU A 15 1.33 12.19 9.62
C LEU A 15 0.51 13.47 9.77
N SER A 16 0.63 14.37 8.80
CA SER A 16 -0.28 15.52 8.70
C SER A 16 -1.71 15.07 8.36
N PRO A 17 -2.74 15.91 8.60
CA PRO A 17 -4.13 15.55 8.29
C PRO A 17 -4.36 15.13 6.83
N GLN A 18 -3.60 15.70 5.88
CA GLN A 18 -3.67 15.31 4.48
C GLN A 18 -2.99 13.96 4.22
N GLU A 19 -1.86 13.69 4.86
CA GLU A 19 -1.19 12.39 4.76
C GLU A 19 -2.02 11.28 5.42
N GLN A 20 -2.69 11.57 6.54
CA GLN A 20 -3.62 10.66 7.20
C GLN A 20 -4.76 10.26 6.27
N ARG A 21 -5.37 11.19 5.52
CA ARG A 21 -6.40 10.83 4.51
C ARG A 21 -5.92 9.84 3.47
N VAL A 22 -4.67 9.96 3.02
CA VAL A 22 -4.09 8.99 2.09
C VAL A 22 -3.88 7.66 2.79
N ALA A 23 -3.41 7.67 4.03
CA ALA A 23 -3.20 6.46 4.82
C ALA A 23 -4.52 5.73 5.12
N ASP A 24 -5.59 6.45 5.47
CA ASP A 24 -6.93 5.92 5.69
C ASP A 24 -7.44 5.23 4.42
N PHE A 25 -7.35 5.91 3.28
CA PHE A 25 -7.71 5.32 1.99
C PHE A 25 -6.90 4.05 1.69
N ILE A 26 -5.60 4.06 2.00
CA ILE A 26 -4.74 2.88 1.84
C ILE A 26 -5.19 1.73 2.74
N PHE A 27 -5.61 2.00 3.99
CA PHE A 27 -6.10 0.95 4.89
C PHE A 27 -7.43 0.37 4.42
N ASP A 28 -8.34 1.22 3.94
CA ASP A 28 -9.66 0.80 3.45
C ASP A 28 -9.57 0.02 2.13
N HIS A 29 -8.57 0.33 1.29
CA HIS A 29 -8.39 -0.26 -0.04
C HIS A 29 -7.04 -0.98 -0.19
N PHE A 30 -6.53 -1.58 0.89
CA PHE A 30 -5.17 -2.15 0.90
C PHE A 30 -4.99 -3.28 -0.11
N ASP A 31 -5.98 -4.16 -0.24
CA ASP A 31 -5.93 -5.29 -1.18
C ASP A 31 -5.96 -4.83 -2.65
N ASP A 32 -6.61 -3.70 -2.92
CA ASP A 32 -6.69 -3.11 -4.27
C ASP A 32 -5.59 -2.09 -4.54
N LEU A 33 -4.72 -1.79 -3.57
CA LEU A 33 -3.74 -0.72 -3.64
C LEU A 33 -2.81 -0.85 -4.85
N ILE A 34 -2.52 -2.09 -5.26
CA ILE A 34 -1.66 -2.40 -6.40
C ILE A 34 -2.25 -1.94 -7.74
N SER A 35 -3.57 -1.77 -7.80
CA SER A 35 -4.32 -1.36 -8.98
C SER A 35 -4.27 0.15 -9.20
N TYR A 36 -4.05 0.93 -8.14
CA TYR A 36 -3.97 2.39 -8.22
C TYR A 36 -2.56 2.88 -8.54
N ASN A 37 -2.48 3.96 -9.32
CA ASN A 37 -1.27 4.76 -9.49
C ASN A 37 -1.25 5.96 -8.53
N SER A 38 -0.13 6.68 -8.44
CA SER A 38 0.02 7.83 -7.53
C SER A 38 -0.91 9.00 -7.83
N ALA A 39 -1.34 9.17 -9.08
CA ALA A 39 -2.31 10.19 -9.47
C ALA A 39 -3.74 9.79 -9.07
N GLU A 40 -4.11 8.53 -9.27
CA GLU A 40 -5.40 7.98 -8.84
C GLU A 40 -5.52 8.01 -7.32
N LEU A 41 -4.49 7.60 -6.59
CA LEU A 41 -4.46 7.72 -5.13
C LEU A 41 -4.73 9.16 -4.69
N ALA A 42 -4.02 10.13 -5.27
CA ALA A 42 -4.23 11.55 -4.94
C ALA A 42 -5.68 11.98 -5.18
N GLN A 43 -6.26 11.57 -6.31
CA GLN A 43 -7.62 11.91 -6.68
C GLN A 43 -8.66 11.24 -5.76
N LEU A 44 -8.51 9.94 -5.48
CA LEU A 44 -9.43 9.14 -4.68
C LEU A 44 -9.39 9.52 -3.20
N SER A 45 -8.20 9.83 -2.66
CA SER A 45 -8.03 10.32 -1.29
C SER A 45 -8.28 11.83 -1.12
N GLY A 46 -8.56 12.55 -2.22
CA GLY A 46 -8.88 13.98 -2.18
C GLY A 46 -7.71 14.87 -1.77
N VAL A 47 -6.48 14.48 -2.12
CA VAL A 47 -5.26 15.24 -1.80
C VAL A 47 -4.44 15.57 -3.04
N SER A 48 -3.39 16.36 -2.86
CA SER A 48 -2.44 16.64 -3.94
C SER A 48 -1.49 15.47 -4.20
N LYS A 49 -1.02 15.32 -5.45
CA LYS A 49 0.07 14.38 -5.80
C LYS A 49 1.34 14.61 -4.98
N ALA A 50 1.61 15.85 -4.58
CA ALA A 50 2.74 16.19 -3.73
C ALA A 50 2.58 15.63 -2.31
N THR A 51 1.37 15.62 -1.76
CA THR A 51 1.06 14.97 -0.47
C THR A 51 1.36 13.48 -0.54
N VAL A 52 0.85 12.81 -1.58
CA VAL A 52 1.09 11.38 -1.82
C VAL A 52 2.59 11.08 -1.92
N SER A 53 3.33 11.88 -2.71
CA SER A 53 4.78 11.70 -2.84
C SER A 53 5.54 11.89 -1.52
N ARG A 54 5.15 12.87 -0.68
CA ARG A 54 5.77 13.08 0.63
C ARG A 54 5.52 11.93 1.57
N LEU A 55 4.30 11.40 1.62
CA LEU A 55 3.96 10.23 2.43
C LEU A 55 4.85 9.04 2.06
N PHE A 56 4.94 8.69 0.78
CA PHE A 56 5.75 7.54 0.34
C PHE A 56 7.24 7.72 0.60
N LYS A 57 7.78 8.92 0.42
CA LYS A 57 9.17 9.23 0.81
C LYS A 57 9.40 9.03 2.30
N ARG A 58 8.45 9.46 3.13
CA ARG A 58 8.50 9.30 4.59
C ARG A 58 8.38 7.84 5.03
N LEU A 59 7.66 7.04 4.25
CA LEU A 59 7.62 5.60 4.39
C LEU A 59 8.89 4.92 3.87
N GLY A 60 9.83 5.63 3.26
CA GLY A 60 11.11 5.09 2.79
C GLY A 60 11.12 4.64 1.32
N TYR A 61 10.16 5.08 0.51
CA TYR A 61 10.12 4.83 -0.93
C TYR A 61 10.52 6.09 -1.70
N ASP A 62 11.51 5.98 -2.58
CA ASP A 62 11.89 7.07 -3.47
C ASP A 62 10.81 7.32 -4.54
N LYS A 63 10.20 6.24 -5.04
CA LYS A 63 9.14 6.29 -6.05
C LYS A 63 7.97 5.38 -5.68
N TYR A 64 6.80 5.77 -6.15
CA TYR A 64 5.58 4.95 -5.99
C TYR A 64 5.73 3.55 -6.59
N LYS A 65 6.52 3.41 -7.67
CA LYS A 65 6.79 2.11 -8.29
C LYS A 65 7.48 1.14 -7.33
N ASP A 66 8.42 1.62 -6.51
CA ASP A 66 9.17 0.78 -5.57
C ASP A 66 8.22 0.14 -4.54
N MET A 67 7.25 0.91 -4.06
CA MET A 67 6.17 0.40 -3.20
C MET A 67 5.31 -0.64 -3.92
N ARG A 68 4.94 -0.43 -5.19
CA ARG A 68 4.14 -1.41 -5.94
C ARG A 68 4.89 -2.72 -6.13
N ASP A 69 6.20 -2.67 -6.40
CA ASP A 69 7.02 -3.85 -6.58
C ASP A 69 7.14 -4.65 -5.27
N GLU A 70 7.27 -3.97 -4.12
CA GLU A 70 7.20 -4.60 -2.79
C GLU A 70 5.83 -5.26 -2.56
N LEU A 71 4.73 -4.53 -2.76
CA LEU A 71 3.37 -5.07 -2.61
C LEU A 71 3.10 -6.25 -3.54
N ARG A 72 3.61 -6.24 -4.77
CA ARG A 72 3.46 -7.34 -5.73
C ARG A 72 4.15 -8.61 -5.24
N THR A 73 5.35 -8.44 -4.68
CA THR A 73 6.13 -9.53 -4.14
C THR A 73 5.41 -10.15 -2.93
N SER A 74 4.95 -9.30 -2.00
CA SER A 74 4.22 -9.76 -0.82
C SER A 74 2.86 -10.37 -1.15
N ALA A 75 2.13 -9.83 -2.13
CA ALA A 75 0.87 -10.41 -2.59
C ALA A 75 1.10 -11.80 -3.22
N SER A 76 2.15 -11.96 -4.04
CA SER A 76 2.52 -13.26 -4.61
C SER A 76 2.89 -14.29 -3.54
N GLU A 77 3.54 -13.87 -2.45
CA GLU A 77 3.85 -14.75 -1.32
C GLU A 77 2.59 -15.15 -0.54
N ARG A 78 1.64 -14.21 -0.35
CA ARG A 78 0.34 -14.50 0.29
C ARG A 78 -0.51 -15.44 -0.55
N ASP A 79 -0.55 -15.26 -1.87
CA ASP A 79 -1.30 -16.12 -2.80
C ASP A 79 -0.71 -17.55 -2.85
N ALA A 80 0.61 -17.66 -2.87
CA ALA A 80 1.31 -18.95 -2.79
C ALA A 80 1.03 -19.69 -1.48
N ALA A 81 0.90 -18.96 -0.36
CA ALA A 81 0.54 -19.51 0.94
C ALA A 81 -0.97 -19.83 1.06
N HIS A 82 -1.83 -19.14 0.32
CA HIS A 82 -3.28 -19.34 0.34
C HIS A 82 -3.77 -20.38 -0.67
N ARG A 83 -2.93 -20.90 -1.58
CA ARG A 83 -3.34 -22.01 -2.45
C ARG A 83 -3.76 -23.20 -1.58
N PRO A 84 -5.06 -23.55 -1.47
CA PRO A 84 -5.42 -24.77 -0.79
C PRO A 84 -4.76 -25.89 -1.58
N ALA A 85 -4.01 -26.73 -0.89
CA ALA A 85 -3.61 -28.01 -1.43
C ALA A 85 -4.86 -28.62 -2.06
N ARG A 86 -4.89 -28.69 -3.40
CA ARG A 86 -5.91 -29.46 -4.09
C ARG A 86 -5.65 -30.91 -3.69
N ARG A 87 -6.19 -31.29 -2.54
CA ARG A 87 -6.37 -32.66 -2.10
C ARG A 87 -7.36 -33.23 -3.11
N GLY A 88 -6.87 -34.17 -3.91
CA GLY A 88 -7.51 -34.59 -5.14
C GLY A 88 -8.79 -35.40 -4.93
N ALA A 89 -9.37 -35.79 -6.06
CA ALA A 89 -10.13 -37.02 -6.25
C ALA A 89 -10.51 -37.08 -7.74
N GLY A 90 -10.13 -38.17 -8.42
CA GLY A 90 -10.47 -38.46 -9.80
C GLY A 90 -9.32 -39.10 -10.54
#